data_AF-A0A6V8Q0M4-F1
#
_entry.id   AF-A0A6V8Q0M4-F1
#
_cell.length_a   1.000
_cell.length_b   1.000
_cell.length_c   1.000
_cell.angle_alpha   90.00
_cell.angle_beta   90.00
_cell.angle_gamma   90.00
#
_symmetry.space_group_name_H-M   'P 1'
#
loop_
_entity.id
_entity.type
_entity.pdbx_description
1 polymer ?
#
loop_
_entity_poly.entity_id
_entity_poly.type
_entity_poly.pdbx_seq_one_letter_code
_entity_poly.pdbx_strand_id
1 'polypeptide(L)'
;KMQRGWGTIDADLRRFGGWPRPDGPEMLCRWNMQAAPPDILLTNYSMLEYMLVRPIEAPIFEQTKEWLAASRQHILTLVLDEAHTYTGARGTEVAYLIRRLFERLEVGPEQVRCIATSASLGETEEALRRVRHVASELFGHPEDRFTVIRAEIEPVPEDLPAPTPQELQAFATFQESLERTQETHQPGDERQRMEAAAEQLFADLGLQPVGSDVSERLYQALQDQPRLLDLRRHTARRAQ
;
A
#
# COMPACT_ATOMS: atom_id res chain seq x y z
N LYS A 1 -5.60 27.48 1.43
CA LYS A 1 -7.05 27.55 1.79
C LYS A 1 -7.44 26.39 2.71
N MET A 2 -7.04 25.14 2.41
CA MET A 2 -7.28 23.96 3.25
C MET A 2 -6.79 24.11 4.70
N GLN A 3 -5.54 24.56 4.92
CA GLN A 3 -4.99 24.83 6.27
C GLN A 3 -5.78 25.85 7.09
N ARG A 4 -6.34 26.90 6.45
CA ARG A 4 -7.13 27.92 7.16
C ARG A 4 -8.51 27.38 7.60
N GLY A 5 -9.11 26.50 6.81
CA GLY A 5 -10.37 25.83 7.16
C GLY A 5 -10.17 24.76 8.24
N TRP A 6 -9.08 24.00 8.17
CA TRP A 6 -8.74 22.98 9.16
C TRP A 6 -8.70 23.54 10.59
N GLY A 7 -8.04 24.69 10.78
CA GLY A 7 -7.93 25.37 12.08
C GLY A 7 -9.27 25.82 12.69
N THR A 8 -10.37 25.82 11.93
CA THR A 8 -11.72 26.21 12.39
C THR A 8 -12.64 25.05 12.74
N ILE A 9 -12.25 23.81 12.42
CA ILE A 9 -13.03 22.60 12.74
C ILE A 9 -12.80 22.25 14.21
N ASP A 10 -13.83 21.80 14.92
CA ASP A 10 -13.70 21.31 16.30
C ASP A 10 -12.72 20.13 16.40
N ALA A 11 -11.97 20.01 17.50
CA ALA A 11 -10.99 18.93 17.69
C ALA A 11 -11.63 17.53 17.58
N ASP A 12 -12.84 17.34 18.11
CA ASP A 12 -13.55 16.07 18.01
C ASP A 12 -13.95 15.74 16.56
N LEU A 13 -14.32 16.77 15.79
CA LEU A 13 -14.65 16.62 14.37
C LEU A 13 -13.41 16.44 13.48
N ARG A 14 -12.23 16.91 13.89
CA ARG A 14 -10.96 16.58 13.22
C ARG A 14 -10.54 15.14 13.49
N ARG A 15 -10.88 14.61 14.67
CA ARG A 15 -10.60 13.23 15.07
C ARG A 15 -11.48 12.22 14.32
N PHE A 16 -12.78 12.48 14.23
CA PHE A 16 -13.74 11.51 13.68
C PHE A 16 -14.33 11.89 12.31
N GLY A 17 -14.10 13.10 11.82
CA GLY A 17 -14.64 13.55 10.53
C GLY A 17 -13.75 13.16 9.36
N GLY A 18 -14.36 12.75 8.24
CA GLY A 18 -13.69 12.42 6.97
C GLY A 18 -13.16 13.65 6.21
N TRP A 19 -12.64 14.66 6.91
CA TRP A 19 -12.14 15.89 6.32
C TRP A 19 -10.69 15.71 5.83
N PRO A 20 -10.32 16.28 4.67
CA PRO A 20 -8.94 16.21 4.18
C PRO A 20 -8.00 16.89 5.17
N ARG A 21 -7.09 16.11 5.74
CA ARG A 21 -6.04 16.60 6.63
C ARG A 21 -4.98 17.38 5.84
N PRO A 22 -4.69 18.63 6.22
CA PRO A 22 -3.49 19.42 5.91
C PRO A 22 -2.29 18.74 5.27
N ASP A 23 -1.94 17.76 6.06
CA ASP A 23 -0.67 17.14 6.40
C ASP A 23 -0.84 15.63 6.49
N GLY A 24 -2.05 15.13 6.21
CA GLY A 24 -2.28 13.70 6.08
C GLY A 24 -1.55 13.15 4.86
N PRO A 25 -1.14 11.87 4.90
CA PRO A 25 -0.53 11.21 3.76
C PRO A 25 -1.51 11.06 2.58
N GLU A 26 -2.81 11.20 2.83
CA GLU A 26 -3.85 11.06 1.83
C GLU A 26 -4.15 12.38 1.10
N MET A 27 -4.02 12.36 -0.21
CA MET A 27 -4.48 13.46 -1.07
C MET A 27 -5.94 13.22 -1.47
N LEU A 28 -6.88 14.05 -1.00
CA LEU A 28 -8.29 13.92 -1.41
C LEU A 28 -8.67 14.78 -2.63
N CYS A 29 -7.87 15.81 -2.90
CA CYS A 29 -8.16 16.79 -3.95
C CYS A 29 -7.39 16.48 -5.23
N ARG A 30 -8.11 16.30 -6.34
CA ARG A 30 -7.50 16.05 -7.67
C ARG A 30 -6.49 17.14 -8.08
N TRP A 31 -6.81 18.40 -7.82
CA TRP A 31 -5.93 19.54 -8.15
C TRP A 31 -4.59 19.46 -7.42
N ASN A 32 -4.58 18.92 -6.20
CA ASN A 32 -3.35 18.73 -5.45
C ASN A 32 -2.52 17.61 -6.09
N MET A 33 -3.14 16.47 -6.43
CA MET A 33 -2.46 15.36 -7.10
C MET A 33 -1.89 15.78 -8.46
N GLN A 34 -2.60 16.64 -9.20
CA GLN A 34 -2.14 17.17 -10.49
C GLN A 34 -0.94 18.12 -10.33
N ALA A 35 -0.92 18.94 -9.28
CA ALA A 35 0.17 19.87 -9.01
C ALA A 35 1.40 19.17 -8.41
N ALA A 36 1.18 18.24 -7.48
CA ALA A 36 2.19 17.45 -6.79
C ALA A 36 1.75 15.98 -6.83
N PRO A 37 2.29 15.17 -7.76
CA PRO A 37 1.92 13.77 -7.89
C PRO A 37 2.14 13.00 -6.58
N PRO A 38 1.19 12.16 -6.16
CA PRO A 38 1.37 11.35 -4.97
C PRO A 38 2.44 10.28 -5.20
N ASP A 39 3.14 9.88 -4.14
CA ASP A 39 4.09 8.76 -4.18
C ASP A 39 3.40 7.42 -4.52
N ILE A 40 2.15 7.26 -4.08
CA ILE A 40 1.29 6.12 -4.39
C ILE A 40 0.00 6.63 -5.03
N LEU A 41 -0.20 6.27 -6.30
CA LEU A 41 -1.42 6.58 -7.04
C LEU A 41 -2.29 5.32 -7.16
N LEU A 42 -3.45 5.33 -6.51
CA LEU A 42 -4.49 4.32 -6.71
C LEU A 42 -5.45 4.79 -7.80
N THR A 43 -5.56 4.02 -8.88
CA THR A 43 -6.42 4.34 -10.01
C THR A 43 -6.89 3.06 -10.70
N ASN A 44 -7.97 3.16 -11.48
CA ASN A 44 -8.38 2.08 -12.37
C ASN A 44 -7.86 2.31 -13.80
N TYR A 45 -7.88 1.26 -14.63
CA TYR A 45 -7.37 1.32 -16.00
C TYR A 45 -8.06 2.39 -16.86
N SER A 46 -9.38 2.58 -16.70
CA SER A 46 -10.12 3.59 -17.45
C SER A 46 -9.68 5.01 -17.11
N MET A 47 -9.47 5.30 -15.82
CA MET A 47 -8.97 6.60 -15.38
C MET A 47 -7.53 6.81 -15.85
N LEU A 48 -6.67 5.79 -15.74
CA LEU A 48 -5.30 5.86 -16.28
C LEU A 48 -5.28 6.17 -17.78
N GLU A 49 -6.15 5.52 -18.57
CA GLU A 49 -6.29 5.80 -20.00
C GLU A 49 -6.65 7.26 -20.27
N TYR A 50 -7.62 7.82 -19.52
CA TYR A 50 -7.97 9.23 -19.64
C TYR A 50 -6.81 10.15 -19.25
N MET A 51 -6.10 9.84 -18.17
CA MET A 51 -4.99 10.64 -17.66
C MET A 51 -3.86 10.76 -18.71
N LEU A 52 -3.56 9.68 -19.44
CA LEU A 52 -2.50 9.68 -20.46
C LEU A 52 -2.75 10.66 -21.61
N VAL A 53 -4.01 11.00 -21.90
CA VAL A 53 -4.39 11.84 -23.05
C VAL A 53 -4.69 13.28 -22.64
N ARG A 54 -5.15 13.51 -21.42
CA ARG A 54 -5.64 14.81 -20.98
C ARG A 54 -4.50 15.76 -20.57
N PRO A 55 -4.47 17.01 -21.07
CA PRO A 55 -3.44 17.98 -20.71
C PRO A 55 -3.40 18.31 -19.21
N ILE A 56 -4.54 18.26 -18.52
CA ILE A 56 -4.61 18.61 -17.09
C ILE A 56 -3.90 17.59 -16.18
N GLU A 57 -3.74 16.34 -16.62
CA GLU A 57 -2.96 15.32 -15.91
C GLU A 57 -1.52 15.16 -16.46
N ALA A 58 -1.15 15.90 -17.51
CA ALA A 58 0.21 15.88 -18.05
C ALA A 58 1.31 16.15 -17.00
N PRO A 59 1.15 17.10 -16.04
CA PRO A 59 2.18 17.35 -15.04
C PRO A 59 2.51 16.14 -14.16
N ILE A 60 1.56 15.20 -13.99
CA ILE A 60 1.80 13.95 -13.24
C ILE A 60 2.87 13.11 -13.93
N PHE A 61 2.72 12.92 -15.24
CA PHE A 61 3.65 12.11 -16.01
C PHE A 61 4.98 12.82 -16.23
N GLU A 62 5.00 14.14 -16.44
CA GLU A 62 6.25 14.90 -16.60
C GLU A 62 7.10 14.86 -15.32
N GLN A 63 6.51 15.15 -14.16
CA GLN A 63 7.25 15.12 -12.90
C GLN A 63 7.73 13.71 -12.55
N THR A 64 6.91 12.68 -12.82
CA THR A 64 7.31 11.28 -12.62
C THR A 64 8.46 10.89 -13.55
N LYS A 65 8.42 11.32 -14.81
CA LYS A 65 9.49 11.11 -15.80
C LYS A 65 10.78 11.81 -15.37
N GLU A 66 10.71 13.07 -14.96
CA GLU A 66 11.86 13.83 -14.44
C GLU A 66 12.47 13.14 -13.22
N TRP A 67 11.64 12.66 -12.29
CA TRP A 67 12.08 11.87 -11.16
C TRP A 67 12.80 10.58 -11.61
N LEU A 68 12.22 9.79 -12.51
CA LEU A 68 12.86 8.58 -13.05
C LEU A 68 14.19 8.87 -13.75
N ALA A 69 14.29 9.99 -14.47
CA ALA A 69 15.52 10.39 -15.16
C ALA A 69 16.62 10.86 -14.20
N ALA A 70 16.27 11.36 -13.01
CA ALA A 70 17.22 11.90 -12.04
C ALA A 70 18.15 10.82 -11.44
N SER A 71 17.72 9.56 -11.38
CA SER A 71 18.55 8.46 -10.86
C SER A 71 18.12 7.12 -11.40
N ARG A 72 19.08 6.28 -11.81
CA ARG A 72 18.84 4.87 -12.17
C ARG A 72 18.37 4.01 -11.00
N GLN A 73 18.46 4.52 -9.78
CA GLN A 73 17.93 3.85 -8.58
C GLN A 73 16.45 4.13 -8.35
N HIS A 74 15.86 5.11 -9.06
CA HIS A 74 14.43 5.37 -8.99
C HIS A 74 13.68 4.32 -9.81
N ILE A 75 12.78 3.60 -9.13
CA ILE A 75 12.02 2.49 -9.69
C ILE A 75 10.53 2.83 -9.66
N LEU A 76 9.88 2.84 -10.82
CA LEU A 76 8.43 2.87 -10.93
C LEU A 76 7.87 1.50 -10.55
N THR A 77 7.03 1.44 -9.52
CA THR A 77 6.32 0.20 -9.17
C THR A 77 4.89 0.24 -9.71
N LEU A 78 4.55 -0.68 -10.62
CA LEU A 78 3.22 -0.84 -11.18
C LEU A 78 2.59 -2.11 -10.59
N VAL A 79 1.49 -1.94 -9.85
CA VAL A 79 0.72 -3.03 -9.25
C VAL A 79 -0.61 -3.19 -9.98
N LEU A 80 -0.88 -4.39 -10.50
CA LEU A 80 -2.17 -4.78 -11.07
C LEU A 80 -2.84 -5.77 -10.14
N ASP A 81 -3.97 -5.36 -9.57
CA ASP A 81 -4.78 -6.26 -8.77
C ASP A 81 -5.68 -7.12 -9.67
N GLU A 82 -5.98 -8.33 -9.22
CA GLU A 82 -6.84 -9.31 -9.91
C GLU A 82 -6.48 -9.52 -11.39
N ALA A 83 -5.20 -9.76 -11.68
CA ALA A 83 -4.72 -9.85 -13.07
C ALA A 83 -5.40 -10.94 -13.91
N HIS A 84 -6.00 -11.94 -13.26
CA HIS A 84 -6.86 -12.95 -13.90
C HIS A 84 -8.11 -12.37 -14.59
N THR A 85 -8.51 -11.14 -14.27
CA THR A 85 -9.62 -10.42 -14.92
C THR A 85 -9.21 -9.77 -16.25
N TYR A 86 -7.91 -9.66 -16.52
CA TYR A 86 -7.35 -9.08 -17.75
C TYR A 86 -7.04 -10.17 -18.78
N THR A 87 -8.09 -10.82 -19.29
CA THR A 87 -7.99 -11.87 -20.32
C THR A 87 -8.62 -11.45 -21.64
N GLY A 88 -8.26 -12.15 -22.73
CA GLY A 88 -8.79 -11.90 -24.07
C GLY A 88 -8.56 -10.47 -24.56
N ALA A 89 -9.59 -9.85 -25.13
CA ALA A 89 -9.53 -8.48 -25.66
C ALA A 89 -9.17 -7.46 -24.58
N ARG A 90 -9.79 -7.55 -23.39
CA ARG A 90 -9.52 -6.63 -22.27
C ARG A 90 -8.07 -6.72 -21.78
N GLY A 91 -7.53 -7.94 -21.72
CA GLY A 91 -6.11 -8.14 -21.39
C GLY A 91 -5.19 -7.45 -22.38
N THR A 92 -5.50 -7.57 -23.68
CA THR A 92 -4.74 -6.91 -24.74
C THR A 92 -4.79 -5.39 -24.62
N GLU A 93 -5.96 -4.81 -24.39
CA GLU A 93 -6.13 -3.36 -24.19
C GLU A 93 -5.32 -2.84 -23.00
N VAL A 94 -5.40 -3.52 -21.86
CA VAL A 94 -4.62 -3.16 -20.66
C VAL A 94 -3.12 -3.28 -20.93
N ALA A 95 -2.70 -4.31 -21.65
CA ALA A 95 -1.29 -4.48 -21.99
C ALA A 95 -0.79 -3.34 -22.90
N TYR A 96 -1.59 -2.86 -23.87
CA TYR A 96 -1.25 -1.69 -24.68
C TYR A 96 -1.26 -0.39 -23.86
N LEU A 97 -2.19 -0.26 -22.92
CA LEU A 97 -2.24 0.88 -21.99
C LEU A 97 -0.95 0.97 -21.16
N ILE A 98 -0.45 -0.16 -20.64
CA ILE A 98 0.79 -0.24 -19.88
C ILE A 98 2.00 0.14 -20.75
N ARG A 99 2.07 -0.36 -21.99
CA ARG A 99 3.13 0.03 -22.94
C ARG A 99 3.12 1.53 -23.21
N ARG A 100 1.95 2.11 -23.46
CA ARG A 100 1.77 3.58 -23.60
C ARG A 100 2.21 4.35 -22.36
N LEU A 101 1.93 3.84 -21.16
CA LEU A 101 2.40 4.45 -19.91
C LEU A 101 3.93 4.46 -19.85
N PHE A 102 4.58 3.34 -20.15
CA PHE A 102 6.04 3.26 -20.13
C PHE A 102 6.68 4.16 -21.19
N GLU A 103 6.12 4.20 -22.40
CA GLU A 103 6.54 5.13 -23.46
C GLU A 103 6.37 6.59 -23.03
N ARG A 104 5.23 6.94 -22.42
CA ARG A 104 4.95 8.30 -21.95
C ARG A 104 5.92 8.77 -20.86
N LEU A 105 6.39 7.84 -20.02
CA LEU A 105 7.37 8.07 -18.95
C LEU A 105 8.83 7.89 -19.42
N GLU A 106 9.06 7.47 -20.66
CA GLU A 106 10.38 7.14 -21.22
C GLU A 106 11.19 6.19 -20.32
N VAL A 107 10.52 5.20 -19.74
CA VAL A 107 11.11 4.28 -18.76
C VAL A 107 11.36 2.89 -19.35
N GLY A 108 12.53 2.33 -19.06
CA GLY A 108 12.94 0.99 -19.46
C GLY A 108 12.68 -0.08 -18.39
N PRO A 109 12.77 -1.38 -18.75
CA PRO A 109 12.52 -2.51 -17.85
C PRO A 109 13.44 -2.59 -16.63
N GLU A 110 14.55 -1.85 -16.63
CA GLU A 110 15.50 -1.76 -15.51
C GLU A 110 15.02 -0.83 -14.39
N GLN A 111 14.12 0.11 -14.69
CA GLN A 111 13.55 1.07 -13.74
C GLN A 111 12.05 0.82 -13.47
N VAL A 112 11.54 -0.34 -13.88
CA VAL A 112 10.14 -0.74 -13.63
C VAL A 112 10.11 -2.02 -12.82
N ARG A 113 9.26 -2.02 -11.78
CA ARG A 113 8.86 -3.20 -11.01
C ARG A 113 7.39 -3.46 -11.25
N CYS A 114 7.08 -4.63 -11.81
CA CYS A 114 5.72 -5.06 -12.07
C CYS A 114 5.27 -6.09 -11.03
N ILE A 115 4.11 -5.87 -10.42
CA ILE A 115 3.48 -6.78 -9.47
C ILE A 115 2.07 -7.06 -9.96
N ALA A 116 1.68 -8.32 -10.00
CA ALA A 116 0.32 -8.74 -10.34
C ALA A 116 -0.19 -9.72 -9.28
N THR A 117 -1.43 -9.54 -8.83
CA THR A 117 -2.09 -10.49 -7.93
C THR A 117 -3.04 -11.40 -8.71
N SER A 118 -3.24 -12.62 -8.24
CA SER A 118 -4.22 -13.54 -8.82
C SER A 118 -4.70 -14.53 -7.77
N ALA A 119 -6.01 -14.75 -7.72
CA ALA A 119 -6.63 -15.68 -6.77
C ALA A 119 -6.47 -17.15 -7.18
N SER A 120 -6.20 -17.43 -8.47
CA SER A 120 -6.18 -18.79 -9.02
C SER A 120 -4.87 -19.08 -9.75
N LEU A 121 -3.79 -19.10 -8.98
CA LEU A 121 -2.49 -19.56 -9.45
C LEU A 121 -2.48 -21.09 -9.37
N GLY A 122 -2.85 -21.77 -10.46
CA GLY A 122 -2.87 -23.24 -10.51
C GLY A 122 -1.55 -23.87 -10.05
N GLU A 123 -1.62 -25.12 -9.56
CA GLU A 123 -0.50 -25.71 -8.82
C GLU A 123 0.61 -26.30 -9.68
N THR A 124 0.30 -26.70 -10.91
CA THR A 124 1.25 -27.43 -11.78
C THR A 124 2.30 -26.52 -12.41
N GLU A 125 3.44 -27.08 -12.82
CA GLU A 125 4.47 -26.33 -13.55
C GLU A 125 3.95 -25.74 -14.87
N GLU A 126 3.01 -26.40 -15.53
CA GLU A 126 2.32 -25.84 -16.71
C GLU A 126 1.50 -24.61 -16.35
N ALA A 127 0.82 -24.63 -15.19
CA ALA A 127 0.04 -23.48 -14.72
C ALA A 127 0.97 -22.32 -14.35
N LEU A 128 2.07 -22.58 -13.66
CA LEU A 128 3.08 -21.57 -13.33
C LEU A 128 3.73 -20.96 -14.57
N ARG A 129 4.05 -21.77 -15.58
CA ARG A 129 4.53 -21.28 -16.88
C ARG A 129 3.51 -20.37 -17.55
N ARG A 130 2.21 -20.75 -17.57
CA ARG A 130 1.14 -19.89 -18.11
C ARG A 130 1.02 -18.56 -17.37
N VAL A 131 1.17 -18.56 -16.05
CA VAL A 131 1.15 -17.32 -15.25
C VAL A 131 2.28 -16.38 -15.66
N ARG A 132 3.51 -16.90 -15.79
CA ARG A 132 4.66 -16.10 -16.26
C ARG A 132 4.44 -15.58 -17.67
N HIS A 133 3.88 -16.42 -18.56
CA HIS A 133 3.55 -16.03 -19.93
C HIS A 133 2.55 -14.86 -19.97
N VAL A 134 1.44 -14.95 -19.23
CA VAL A 134 0.43 -13.88 -19.15
C VAL A 134 1.03 -12.60 -18.57
N ALA A 135 1.84 -12.69 -17.51
CA ALA A 135 2.52 -11.54 -16.95
C ALA A 135 3.48 -10.89 -17.97
N SER A 136 4.21 -11.71 -18.73
CA SER A 136 5.08 -11.27 -19.82
C SER A 136 4.30 -10.52 -20.90
N GLU A 137 3.18 -11.06 -21.37
CA GLU A 137 2.33 -10.40 -22.37
C GLU A 137 1.72 -9.09 -21.85
N LEU A 138 1.29 -9.07 -20.59
CA LEU A 138 0.62 -7.95 -19.95
C LEU A 138 1.57 -6.77 -19.72
N PHE A 139 2.75 -7.03 -19.16
CA PHE A 139 3.72 -6.00 -18.82
C PHE A 139 4.77 -5.74 -19.92
N GLY A 140 4.89 -6.63 -20.91
CA GLY A 140 5.88 -6.49 -21.98
C GLY A 140 7.32 -6.75 -21.52
N HIS A 141 7.52 -7.69 -20.58
CA HIS A 141 8.84 -8.10 -20.10
C HIS A 141 9.06 -9.60 -20.31
N PRO A 142 10.30 -10.07 -20.52
CA PRO A 142 10.60 -11.50 -20.64
C PRO A 142 10.08 -12.36 -19.48
N GLU A 143 9.64 -13.58 -19.78
CA GLU A 143 9.07 -14.52 -18.79
C GLU A 143 10.03 -14.86 -17.64
N ASP A 144 11.33 -14.91 -17.92
CA ASP A 144 12.39 -15.24 -16.94
C ASP A 144 12.60 -14.13 -15.89
N ARG A 145 12.03 -12.93 -16.10
CA ARG A 145 12.00 -11.86 -15.10
C ARG A 145 10.85 -12.00 -14.11
N PHE A 146 9.92 -12.93 -14.31
CA PHE A 146 8.76 -13.11 -13.44
C PHE A 146 8.94 -14.27 -12.47
N THR A 147 8.83 -13.94 -11.19
CA THR A 147 8.78 -14.93 -10.10
C THR A 147 7.35 -15.03 -9.58
N VAL A 148 6.86 -16.26 -9.42
CA VAL A 148 5.55 -16.50 -8.82
C VAL A 148 5.75 -16.64 -7.31
N ILE A 149 5.11 -15.75 -6.55
CA ILE A 149 5.10 -15.79 -5.09
C ILE A 149 3.75 -16.34 -4.68
N ARG A 150 3.75 -17.36 -3.82
CA ARG A 150 2.54 -17.94 -3.24
C ARG A 150 2.49 -17.61 -1.75
N ALA A 151 1.30 -17.29 -1.27
CA ALA A 151 1.04 -17.23 0.16
C ALA A 151 0.69 -18.61 0.67
N GLU A 152 1.18 -18.96 1.85
CA GLU A 152 0.72 -20.12 2.59
C GLU A 152 -0.47 -19.70 3.46
N ILE A 153 -1.54 -20.49 3.45
CA ILE A 153 -2.71 -20.23 4.30
C ILE A 153 -2.42 -20.83 5.66
N GLU A 154 -2.17 -19.97 6.64
CA GLU A 154 -2.05 -20.37 8.04
C GLU A 154 -3.43 -20.42 8.70
N PRO A 155 -3.86 -21.57 9.24
CA PRO A 155 -5.12 -21.65 9.95
C PRO A 155 -5.03 -20.88 11.27
N VAL A 156 -5.96 -19.95 11.46
CA VAL A 156 -6.11 -19.24 12.74
C VAL A 156 -6.79 -20.17 13.75
N PRO A 157 -6.22 -20.37 14.96
CA PRO A 157 -6.85 -21.18 16.01
C PRO A 157 -8.28 -20.72 16.33
N GLU A 158 -9.19 -21.67 16.58
CA GLU A 158 -10.58 -21.33 16.89
C GLU A 158 -10.80 -20.91 18.34
N ASP A 159 -9.96 -21.41 19.25
CA ASP A 159 -9.98 -21.20 20.69
C ASP A 159 -8.93 -20.18 21.10
N LEU A 160 -9.23 -18.90 20.86
CA LEU A 160 -8.38 -17.79 21.29
C LEU A 160 -8.89 -17.25 22.63
N PRO A 161 -8.00 -16.90 23.58
CA PRO A 161 -8.40 -16.39 24.89
C PRO A 161 -9.14 -15.05 24.76
N ALA A 162 -10.18 -14.81 25.56
CA ALA A 162 -10.91 -13.54 25.55
C ALA A 162 -9.98 -12.32 25.82
N PRO A 163 -10.25 -11.15 25.20
CA PRO A 163 -9.45 -9.96 25.42
C PRO A 163 -9.45 -9.53 26.89
N THR A 164 -8.27 -9.27 27.43
CA THR A 164 -8.12 -8.71 28.77
C THR A 164 -8.26 -7.18 28.73
N PRO A 165 -8.72 -6.54 29.82
CA PRO A 165 -8.74 -5.08 29.90
C PRO A 165 -7.37 -4.43 29.68
N GLN A 166 -6.29 -5.09 30.10
CA GLN A 166 -4.92 -4.61 29.90
C GLN A 166 -4.55 -4.57 28.42
N GLU A 167 -4.83 -5.64 27.65
CA GLU A 167 -4.56 -5.66 26.21
C GLU A 167 -5.35 -4.57 25.47
N LEU A 168 -6.64 -4.42 25.79
CA LEU A 168 -7.48 -3.40 25.18
C LEU A 168 -6.94 -1.99 25.46
N GLN A 169 -6.50 -1.74 26.69
CA GLN A 169 -5.91 -0.47 27.07
C GLN A 169 -4.57 -0.23 26.37
N ALA A 170 -3.71 -1.26 26.27
CA ALA A 170 -2.43 -1.17 25.58
C ALA A 170 -2.60 -0.77 24.11
N PHE A 171 -3.52 -1.43 23.39
CA PHE A 171 -3.81 -1.10 22.00
C PHE A 171 -4.47 0.28 21.85
N ALA A 172 -5.36 0.68 22.76
CA ALA A 172 -5.97 2.00 22.75
C ALA A 172 -4.92 3.11 22.96
N THR A 173 -4.02 2.94 23.94
CA THR A 173 -2.92 3.88 24.20
C THR A 173 -1.94 3.94 23.02
N PHE A 174 -1.63 2.80 22.40
CA PHE A 174 -0.81 2.75 21.18
C PHE A 174 -1.46 3.54 20.03
N GLN A 175 -2.75 3.33 19.77
CA GLN A 175 -3.49 4.08 18.75
C GLN A 175 -3.48 5.59 19.04
N GLU A 176 -3.74 6.01 20.27
CA GLU A 176 -3.73 7.43 20.65
C GLU A 176 -2.35 8.07 20.43
N SER A 177 -1.27 7.33 20.69
CA SER A 177 0.09 7.81 20.45
C SER A 177 0.37 8.04 18.95
N LEU A 178 -0.12 7.16 18.08
CA LEU A 178 -0.01 7.32 16.63
C LEU A 178 -0.86 8.50 16.12
N GLU A 179 -2.09 8.65 16.62
CA GLU A 179 -2.97 9.77 16.28
C GLU A 179 -2.33 11.13 16.64
N ARG A 180 -1.75 11.25 17.84
CA ARG A 180 -1.04 12.48 18.27
C ARG A 180 0.21 12.77 17.46
N THR A 181 0.91 11.73 17.00
CA THR A 181 2.10 11.88 16.16
C THR A 181 1.74 12.56 14.84
N GLN A 182 0.60 12.20 14.25
CA GLN A 182 0.10 12.82 13.01
C GLN A 182 -0.30 14.30 13.19
N GLU A 183 -0.54 14.79 14.41
CA GLU A 183 -0.91 16.18 14.65
C GLU A 183 0.30 17.12 14.76
N THR A 184 1.51 16.59 14.98
CA THR A 184 2.70 17.40 15.32
C THR A 184 3.68 17.42 14.15
N HIS A 185 3.71 18.57 13.47
CA HIS A 185 4.20 18.79 12.11
C HIS A 185 5.75 18.73 11.91
N GLN A 186 6.49 17.85 12.60
CA GLN A 186 7.95 17.74 12.44
C GLN A 186 8.37 16.35 11.94
N PRO A 187 8.76 16.20 10.65
CA PRO A 187 8.99 14.90 10.02
C PRO A 187 10.17 14.09 10.60
N GLY A 188 11.09 14.72 11.33
CA GLY A 188 12.17 14.00 12.04
C GLY A 188 11.70 13.27 13.29
N ASP A 189 10.60 13.72 13.90
CA ASP A 189 10.10 13.21 15.17
C ASP A 189 9.17 12.00 14.99
N GLU A 190 8.55 11.83 13.82
CA GLU A 190 7.52 10.81 13.61
C GLU A 190 8.06 9.40 13.81
N ARG A 191 9.21 9.10 13.20
CA ARG A 191 9.85 7.78 13.35
C ARG A 191 10.21 7.50 14.82
N GLN A 192 10.83 8.45 15.50
CA GLN A 192 11.20 8.28 16.92
C GLN A 192 9.97 8.09 17.80
N ARG A 193 8.86 8.76 17.50
CA ARG A 193 7.60 8.61 18.24
C ARG A 193 6.90 7.31 17.94
N MET A 194 6.92 6.83 16.69
CA MET A 194 6.44 5.50 16.35
C MET A 194 7.26 4.42 17.07
N GLU A 195 8.59 4.58 17.10
CA GLU A 195 9.48 3.69 17.84
C GLU A 195 9.15 3.71 19.35
N ALA A 196 8.99 4.89 19.95
CA ALA A 196 8.59 5.01 21.36
C ALA A 196 7.21 4.41 21.66
N ALA A 197 6.23 4.60 20.76
CA ALA A 197 4.89 4.02 20.89
C ALA A 197 4.95 2.49 20.83
N ALA A 198 5.78 1.93 19.93
CA ALA A 198 5.98 0.49 19.83
C ALA A 198 6.64 -0.08 21.09
N GLU A 199 7.67 0.59 21.64
CA GLU A 199 8.30 0.16 22.89
C GLU A 199 7.32 0.19 24.07
N GLN A 200 6.46 1.21 24.14
CA GLN A 200 5.41 1.28 25.16
C GLN A 200 4.40 0.13 24.99
N LEU A 201 3.98 -0.18 23.76
CA LEU A 201 3.10 -1.32 23.48
C LEU A 201 3.73 -2.64 23.93
N PHE A 202 5.04 -2.85 23.68
CA PHE A 202 5.74 -4.03 24.15
C PHE A 202 5.74 -4.13 25.67
N ALA A 203 6.02 -3.01 26.36
CA ALA A 203 5.99 -2.97 27.82
C ALA A 203 4.59 -3.27 28.38
N ASP A 204 3.54 -2.67 27.80
CA ASP A 204 2.16 -2.84 28.26
C ASP A 204 1.63 -4.26 28.02
N LEU A 205 2.09 -4.93 26.95
CA LEU A 205 1.77 -6.33 26.65
C LEU A 205 2.73 -7.32 27.31
N GLY A 206 3.79 -6.86 28.00
CA GLY A 206 4.80 -7.72 28.61
C GLY A 206 5.65 -8.51 27.61
N LEU A 207 5.81 -7.98 26.39
CA LEU A 207 6.54 -8.61 25.29
C LEU A 207 8.01 -8.20 25.29
N GLN A 208 8.88 -9.11 24.83
CA GLN A 208 10.33 -8.88 24.69
C GLN A 208 10.79 -9.35 23.30
N PRO A 209 10.35 -8.68 22.21
CA PRO A 209 10.71 -9.09 20.85
C PRO A 209 12.19 -8.83 20.56
N VAL A 210 12.81 -9.76 19.83
CA VAL A 210 14.25 -9.74 19.52
C VAL A 210 14.47 -9.08 18.15
N GLY A 211 15.51 -8.27 18.03
CA GLY A 211 15.87 -7.62 16.76
C GLY A 211 16.39 -6.20 16.98
N SER A 212 16.98 -5.59 15.94
CA SER A 212 17.41 -4.19 15.98
C SER A 212 16.39 -3.24 15.36
N ASP A 213 15.54 -3.73 14.45
CA ASP A 213 14.54 -2.93 13.77
C ASP A 213 13.18 -3.04 14.48
N VAL A 214 12.54 -1.89 14.72
CA VAL A 214 11.25 -1.85 15.43
C VAL A 214 10.12 -2.46 14.61
N SER A 215 10.15 -2.36 13.28
CA SER A 215 9.11 -2.94 12.42
C SER A 215 9.21 -4.47 12.43
N GLU A 216 10.43 -5.01 12.39
CA GLU A 216 10.67 -6.45 12.57
C GLU A 216 10.19 -6.93 13.95
N ARG A 217 10.56 -6.22 15.02
CA ARG A 217 10.13 -6.55 16.39
C ARG A 217 8.61 -6.49 16.55
N LEU A 218 7.95 -5.48 15.95
CA LEU A 218 6.48 -5.37 15.94
C LEU A 218 5.85 -6.57 15.22
N TYR A 219 6.36 -6.95 14.05
CA TYR A 219 5.86 -8.11 13.32
C TYR A 219 5.99 -9.38 14.16
N GLN A 220 7.17 -9.67 14.69
CA GLN A 220 7.40 -10.86 15.52
C GLN A 220 6.54 -10.86 16.80
N ALA A 221 6.38 -9.71 17.45
CA ALA A 221 5.57 -9.57 18.65
C ALA A 221 4.07 -9.78 18.40
N LEU A 222 3.59 -9.40 17.22
CA LEU A 222 2.15 -9.30 16.96
C LEU A 222 1.60 -10.37 16.01
N GLN A 223 2.44 -11.05 15.22
CA GLN A 223 2.00 -12.05 14.24
C GLN A 223 1.13 -13.16 14.85
N ASP A 224 1.47 -13.59 16.08
CA ASP A 224 0.81 -14.67 16.82
C ASP A 224 -0.10 -14.15 17.95
N GLN A 225 -0.27 -12.83 18.05
CA GLN A 225 -1.02 -12.24 19.16
C GLN A 225 -2.51 -12.54 19.03
N PRO A 226 -3.18 -13.12 20.04
CA PRO A 226 -4.58 -13.55 19.94
C PRO A 226 -5.54 -12.45 19.49
N ARG A 227 -5.30 -11.20 19.87
CA ARG A 227 -6.13 -10.05 19.47
C ARG A 227 -6.05 -9.76 17.97
N LEU A 228 -4.86 -9.88 17.36
CA LEU A 228 -4.70 -9.73 15.91
C LEU A 228 -5.21 -10.95 15.15
N LEU A 229 -5.05 -12.15 15.72
CA LEU A 229 -5.61 -13.37 15.15
C LEU A 229 -7.14 -13.35 15.15
N ASP A 230 -7.78 -12.88 16.23
CA ASP A 230 -9.23 -12.65 16.29
C ASP A 230 -9.67 -11.64 15.22
N LEU A 231 -8.96 -10.52 15.09
CA LEU A 231 -9.24 -9.52 14.06
C LEU A 231 -9.17 -10.14 12.65
N ARG A 232 -8.08 -10.87 12.35
CA ARG A 232 -7.89 -11.60 11.08
C ARG A 232 -9.06 -12.56 10.81
N ARG A 233 -9.51 -13.31 11.82
CA ARG A 233 -10.65 -14.23 11.71
C ARG A 233 -11.94 -13.48 11.38
N HIS A 234 -12.21 -12.36 12.05
CA HIS A 234 -13.40 -11.56 11.82
C HIS A 234 -13.41 -10.85 10.45
N THR A 235 -12.25 -10.38 9.98
CA THR A 235 -12.13 -9.75 8.65
C THR A 235 -12.19 -10.78 7.53
N ALA A 236 -11.54 -11.94 7.69
CA ALA A 236 -11.54 -13.00 6.68
C ALA A 236 -12.92 -13.63 6.47
N ARG A 237 -13.70 -13.84 7.56
CA ARG A 237 -15.06 -14.37 7.46
C ARG A 237 -16.06 -13.43 6.77
N ARG A 238 -15.77 -12.12 6.69
CA ARG A 238 -16.60 -11.15 5.96
C ARG A 238 -16.23 -11.04 4.48
N ALA A 239 -15.15 -11.69 4.05
CA ALA A 239 -14.68 -11.69 2.65
C ALA A 239 -15.15 -12.93 1.86
N GLN A 240 -15.91 -13.85 2.49
CA GLN A 240 -16.61 -14.97 1.84
C GLN A 240 -18.09 -14.63 1.68
#